data_AF-A0A969LRG9-F1
#
_entry.id   AF-A0A969LRG9-F1
#
_cell.length_a   1.000
_cell.length_b   1.000
_cell.length_c   1.000
_cell.angle_alpha   90.00
_cell.angle_beta   90.00
_cell.angle_gamma   90.00
#
_symmetry.space_group_name_H-M   'P 1'
#
loop_
_entity.id
_entity.type
_entity.pdbx_description
1 polymer ?
#
loop_
_entity_poly.entity_id
_entity_poly.type
_entity_poly.pdbx_seq_one_letter_code
_entity_poly.pdbx_strand_id
1 'polypeptide(L)'
;MRYRLCGTKVSEFCGNLTGRYLDEFATSDVWSAAAYLRQYQIAATEGRPVFSFDWMVGQFGARFPFQTGIWPLASDGRTVDLCIAVEDYLKLRPADVKPSAVLQAY
;
A
#
# COMPACT_ATOMS: atom_id res chain seq x y z
N MET A 1 -7.57 3.50 7.82
CA MET A 1 -7.68 4.10 6.47
C MET A 1 -8.44 3.12 5.58
N ARG A 2 -9.42 3.56 4.78
CA ARG A 2 -10.24 2.68 3.91
C ARG A 2 -9.88 2.90 2.44
N TYR A 3 -9.59 1.83 1.72
CA TYR A 3 -9.32 1.90 0.29
C TYR A 3 -10.63 2.06 -0.49
N ARG A 4 -10.78 3.20 -1.19
CA ARG A 4 -11.92 3.41 -2.10
C ARG A 4 -11.73 2.73 -3.45
N LEU A 5 -10.48 2.64 -3.90
CA LEU A 5 -10.08 2.03 -5.16
C LEU A 5 -8.69 1.43 -5.00
N CYS A 6 -8.45 0.28 -5.62
CA CYS A 6 -7.16 -0.38 -5.68
C CYS A 6 -6.69 -0.46 -7.14
N GLY A 7 -5.41 -0.16 -7.38
CA GLY A 7 -4.80 -0.29 -8.70
C GLY A 7 -4.61 -1.75 -9.12
N THR A 8 -4.43 -1.99 -10.42
CA THR A 8 -4.25 -3.36 -10.95
C THR A 8 -2.98 -4.01 -10.44
N LYS A 9 -1.83 -3.31 -10.45
CA LYS A 9 -0.57 -3.87 -9.95
C LYS A 9 -0.55 -4.14 -8.46
N VAL A 10 -1.07 -3.22 -7.64
CA VAL A 10 -1.27 -3.49 -6.22
C VAL A 10 -2.14 -4.72 -6.02
N SER A 11 -3.21 -4.86 -6.81
CA SER A 11 -4.09 -6.02 -6.74
C SER A 11 -3.42 -7.34 -7.13
N GLU A 12 -2.45 -7.32 -8.05
CA GLU A 12 -1.67 -8.52 -8.41
C GLU A 12 -0.80 -9.02 -7.26
N PHE A 13 -0.17 -8.11 -6.50
CA PHE A 13 0.77 -8.49 -5.43
C PHE A 13 0.11 -8.68 -4.06
N CYS A 14 -0.97 -7.94 -3.83
CA CYS A 14 -1.55 -7.73 -2.49
C CYS A 14 -3.01 -8.18 -2.44
N GLY A 15 -3.58 -8.47 -3.62
CA GLY A 15 -5.00 -8.70 -3.83
C GLY A 15 -5.83 -7.43 -3.88
N ASN A 16 -7.12 -7.59 -4.19
CA ASN A 16 -8.02 -6.46 -4.30
C ASN A 16 -8.29 -5.85 -2.91
N LEU A 17 -7.76 -4.67 -2.68
CA LEU A 17 -7.94 -3.93 -1.42
C LEU A 17 -9.21 -3.06 -1.43
N THR A 18 -9.90 -2.95 -2.57
CA THR A 18 -11.06 -2.06 -2.73
C THR A 18 -12.15 -2.36 -1.71
N GLY A 19 -12.58 -1.32 -0.99
CA GLY A 19 -13.63 -1.40 0.02
C GLY A 19 -13.16 -1.83 1.41
N ARG A 20 -11.90 -2.28 1.55
CA ARG A 20 -11.31 -2.82 2.77
C ARG A 20 -10.51 -1.78 3.56
N TYR A 21 -10.29 -2.05 4.84
CA TYR A 21 -9.45 -1.19 5.69
C TYR A 21 -8.01 -1.70 5.75
N LEU A 22 -7.04 -0.78 5.84
CA LEU A 22 -5.61 -1.11 5.87
C LEU A 22 -5.23 -2.06 7.02
N ASP A 23 -5.89 -1.97 8.17
CA ASP A 23 -5.67 -2.80 9.35
C ASP A 23 -6.32 -4.20 9.26
N GLU A 24 -7.26 -4.42 8.33
CA GLU A 24 -7.80 -5.76 8.04
C GLU A 24 -6.80 -6.65 7.30
N PHE A 25 -5.71 -6.07 6.81
CA PHE A 25 -4.62 -6.82 6.23
C PHE A 25 -3.58 -7.04 7.32
N ALA A 26 -3.49 -8.28 7.81
CA ALA A 26 -2.29 -8.75 8.47
C ALA A 26 -1.19 -8.80 7.40
N THR A 27 -0.60 -7.66 7.07
CA THR A 27 0.47 -7.52 6.08
C THR A 27 1.80 -8.06 6.63
N SER A 28 1.78 -8.97 7.61
CA SER A 28 3.00 -9.54 8.22
C SER A 28 3.93 -10.16 7.17
N ASP A 29 3.40 -10.50 6.00
CA ASP A 29 4.15 -11.18 4.97
C ASP A 29 4.59 -10.30 3.80
N VAL A 30 4.03 -9.09 3.59
CA VAL A 30 4.28 -8.32 2.35
C VAL A 30 4.90 -6.95 2.61
N TRP A 31 4.47 -6.16 3.60
CA TRP A 31 5.17 -4.94 4.06
C TRP A 31 4.65 -4.52 5.43
N SER A 32 5.35 -3.63 6.14
CA SER A 32 4.91 -3.18 7.47
C SER A 32 3.66 -2.29 7.39
N ALA A 33 2.48 -2.81 7.79
CA ALA A 33 1.24 -2.03 7.86
C ALA A 33 1.39 -0.81 8.77
N ALA A 34 2.16 -0.93 9.85
CA ALA A 34 2.44 0.18 10.76
C ALA A 34 3.25 1.30 10.06
N ALA A 35 4.25 0.95 9.27
CA ALA A 35 5.02 1.92 8.50
C ALA A 35 4.14 2.62 7.45
N TYR A 36 3.34 1.85 6.71
CA TYR A 36 2.45 2.37 5.67
C TYR A 36 1.36 3.27 6.25
N LEU A 37 0.74 2.86 7.36
CA LEU A 37 -0.23 3.67 8.09
C LEU A 37 0.39 4.98 8.57
N ARG A 38 1.64 4.94 9.07
CA ARG A 38 2.35 6.14 9.49
C ARG A 38 2.59 7.11 8.32
N GLN A 39 2.95 6.61 7.14
CA GLN A 39 3.13 7.43 5.94
C GLN A 39 1.81 8.11 5.54
N TYR A 40 0.69 7.38 5.54
CA TYR A 40 -0.63 7.97 5.31
C TYR A 40 -1.00 9.04 6.34
N GLN A 41 -0.72 8.79 7.62
CA GLN A 41 -0.96 9.76 8.68
C GLN A 41 -0.16 11.04 8.44
N ILE A 42 1.12 10.94 8.09
CA ILE A 42 1.96 12.12 7.80
C ILE A 42 1.37 12.91 6.63
N ALA A 43 1.03 12.25 5.53
CA ALA A 43 0.43 12.91 4.37
C ALA A 43 -0.87 13.63 4.74
N ALA A 44 -1.74 12.96 5.52
CA ALA A 44 -3.02 13.49 5.94
C ALA A 44 -2.89 14.67 6.93
N THR A 45 -1.97 14.59 7.90
CA THR A 45 -1.84 15.62 8.94
C THR A 45 -1.02 16.81 8.49
N GLU A 46 0.04 16.59 7.70
CA GLU A 46 0.95 17.65 7.26
C GLU A 46 0.50 18.28 5.93
N GLY A 47 -0.46 17.68 5.22
CA GLY A 47 -0.97 18.23 3.96
C GLY A 47 0.06 18.29 2.84
N ARG A 48 1.10 17.45 2.91
CA ARG A 48 2.17 17.36 1.90
C ARG A 48 2.38 15.93 1.39
N PRO A 49 2.94 15.77 0.18
CA PRO A 49 3.34 14.45 -0.31
C PRO A 49 4.38 13.78 0.58
N VAL A 50 4.27 12.45 0.69
CA VAL A 50 5.23 11.58 1.37
C VAL A 50 5.78 10.59 0.36
N PHE A 51 7.10 10.48 0.29
CA PHE A 51 7.78 9.53 -0.57
C PHE A 51 8.61 8.59 0.29
N SER A 52 8.64 7.31 -0.08
CA SER A 52 9.50 6.34 0.60
C SER A 52 10.01 5.27 -0.34
N PHE A 53 11.09 4.63 0.14
CA PHE A 53 11.68 3.45 -0.46
C PHE A 53 11.54 2.32 0.56
N ASP A 54 10.74 1.33 0.21
CA ASP A 54 10.32 0.26 1.10
C ASP A 54 10.65 -1.11 0.48
N TRP A 55 10.43 -2.16 1.26
CA TRP A 55 10.74 -3.53 0.85
C TRP A 55 9.55 -4.42 1.06
N MET A 56 9.30 -5.29 0.08
CA MET A 56 8.39 -6.42 0.24
C MET A 56 9.13 -7.71 0.53
N VAL A 57 8.55 -8.52 1.39
CA VAL A 57 9.10 -9.84 1.72
C VAL A 57 8.48 -10.87 0.79
N GLY A 58 9.30 -11.42 -0.10
CA GLY A 58 8.91 -12.46 -1.04
C GLY A 58 9.11 -13.87 -0.49
N GLN A 59 9.10 -14.84 -1.39
CA GLN A 59 9.36 -16.23 -1.04
C GLN A 59 10.74 -16.40 -0.38
N PHE A 60 10.83 -17.32 0.57
CA PHE A 60 12.07 -17.62 1.31
C PHE A 60 12.73 -16.41 2.01
N GLY A 61 11.98 -15.33 2.26
CA GLY A 61 12.50 -14.14 2.95
C GLY A 61 13.28 -13.17 2.06
N ALA A 62 13.27 -13.37 0.74
CA ALA A 62 13.86 -12.42 -0.21
C ALA A 62 13.22 -11.03 -0.07
N ARG A 63 14.01 -9.98 -0.20
CA ARG A 63 13.52 -8.59 -0.11
C ARG A 63 13.50 -7.95 -1.48
N PHE A 64 12.34 -7.45 -1.88
CA PHE A 64 12.13 -6.78 -3.15
C PHE A 64 11.85 -5.31 -2.91
N PRO A 65 12.67 -4.39 -3.47
CA PRO A 65 12.45 -2.97 -3.26
C PRO A 65 11.21 -2.51 -4.02
N PHE A 66 10.52 -1.53 -3.46
CA PHE A 66 9.52 -0.76 -4.16
C PHE A 66 9.57 0.70 -3.71
N GLN A 67 9.10 1.59 -4.57
CA GLN A 67 8.93 3.00 -4.25
C GLN A 67 7.46 3.29 -4.03
N THR A 68 7.16 4.23 -3.14
CA THR A 68 5.80 4.73 -2.98
C THR A 68 5.80 6.25 -2.86
N GLY A 69 4.74 6.84 -3.38
CA GLY A 69 4.35 8.21 -3.14
C GLY A 69 2.91 8.25 -2.62
N ILE A 70 2.66 9.03 -1.57
CA ILE A 70 1.33 9.30 -1.04
C ILE A 70 1.07 10.80 -1.15
N TRP A 71 0.04 11.16 -1.91
CA TRP A 71 -0.41 12.55 -2.06
C TRP A 71 -1.70 12.76 -1.28
N PRO A 72 -1.76 13.77 -0.41
CA PRO A 72 -3.01 14.19 0.20
C PRO A 72 -3.88 14.90 -0.83
N LEU A 73 -5.18 14.69 -0.74
CA LEU A 73 -6.21 15.30 -1.57
C LEU A 73 -7.23 15.98 -0.67
N ALA A 74 -7.70 17.14 -1.10
CA ALA A 74 -8.70 17.94 -0.38
C ALA A 74 -9.83 18.32 -1.34
N SER A 75 -11.02 17.78 -1.11
CA SER A 75 -12.20 18.13 -1.95
C SER A 75 -12.61 19.60 -1.84
N ASP A 76 -12.28 20.27 -0.73
CA ASP A 76 -12.56 21.70 -0.47
C ASP A 76 -11.33 22.61 -0.71
N GLY A 77 -10.20 22.03 -1.14
CA GLY A 77 -8.92 22.71 -1.32
C GLY A 77 -8.21 23.11 -0.02
N ARG A 78 -8.67 22.66 1.15
CA ARG A 78 -8.12 23.04 2.47
C ARG A 78 -7.91 21.85 3.41
N THR A 79 -8.94 21.03 3.58
CA THR A 79 -8.97 19.92 4.52
C THR A 79 -8.69 18.63 3.78
N VAL A 80 -7.63 17.93 4.16
CA VAL A 80 -7.32 16.62 3.56
C VAL A 80 -8.41 15.63 3.96
N ASP A 81 -9.16 15.14 2.99
CA ASP A 81 -10.23 14.16 3.16
C ASP A 81 -9.92 12.83 2.45
N LEU A 82 -8.89 12.82 1.61
CA LEU A 82 -8.48 11.68 0.81
C LEU A 82 -6.95 11.61 0.67
N CYS A 83 -6.46 10.43 0.31
CA CYS A 83 -5.09 10.25 -0.17
C CYS A 83 -5.11 9.37 -1.40
N ILE A 84 -4.16 9.61 -2.30
CA ILE A 84 -3.80 8.68 -3.37
C ILE A 84 -2.39 8.18 -3.11
N ALA A 85 -2.22 6.86 -3.11
CA ALA A 85 -0.91 6.24 -3.10
C ALA A 85 -0.60 5.68 -4.49
N VAL A 86 0.66 5.77 -4.88
CA VAL A 86 1.19 5.18 -6.11
C VAL A 86 2.45 4.42 -5.76
N GLU A 87 2.47 3.14 -6.09
CA GLU A 87 3.60 2.25 -5.88
C GLU A 87 4.28 1.90 -7.20
N ASP A 88 5.61 1.95 -7.22
CA ASP A 88 6.45 1.36 -8.27
C ASP A 88 7.16 0.11 -7.70
N TYR A 89 6.69 -1.06 -8.15
CA TYR A 89 7.22 -2.37 -7.75
C TYR A 89 8.51 -2.77 -8.49
N LEU A 90 9.08 -1.89 -9.31
CA LEU A 90 10.37 -2.07 -9.98
C LEU A 90 10.44 -3.40 -10.76
N LYS A 91 11.30 -4.32 -10.33
CA LYS A 91 11.55 -5.61 -10.98
C LYS A 91 10.76 -6.77 -10.37
N LEU A 92 9.87 -6.50 -9.42
CA LEU A 92 9.09 -7.54 -8.77
C LEU A 92 8.14 -8.21 -9.76
N ARG A 93 8.08 -9.54 -9.71
CA ARG A 93 7.14 -10.34 -10.48
C ARG A 93 6.19 -11.10 -9.56
N PRO A 94 4.97 -11.44 -10.01
CA PRO A 94 4.02 -12.19 -9.17
C PRO A 94 4.57 -13.51 -8.62
N ALA A 95 5.50 -14.17 -9.33
CA ALA A 95 6.16 -15.39 -8.86
C ALA A 95 7.12 -15.17 -7.67
N ASP A 96 7.55 -13.93 -7.42
CA ASP A 96 8.53 -13.58 -6.39
C ASP A 96 7.87 -13.39 -5.00
N VAL A 97 6.57 -13.10 -4.97
CA VAL A 97 5.80 -12.97 -3.72
C VAL A 97 5.20 -14.30 -3.29
N LYS A 98 4.99 -14.47 -1.98
CA LYS A 98 4.13 -15.55 -1.49
C LYS A 98 2.69 -15.24 -1.91
N PRO A 99 1.92 -16.22 -2.41
CA PRO A 99 0.48 -16.08 -2.53
C PRO A 99 -0.09 -15.71 -1.15
N SER A 100 -0.70 -14.53 -1.04
CA SER A 100 -1.29 -14.11 0.23
C SER A 100 -2.45 -15.05 0.58
N ALA A 101 -2.41 -15.64 1.77
CA ALA A 101 -3.47 -16.51 2.30
C ALA A 101 -4.82 -15.77 2.47
N VAL A 102 -4.79 -14.43 2.48
CA VAL A 102 -5.98 -13.57 2.55
C VAL A 102 -6.77 -13.56 1.23
N LEU A 103 -6.22 -14.11 0.14
CA LEU A 103 -6.77 -14.02 -1.22
C LEU A 103 -7.50 -15.29 -1.70
N GLN A 104 -7.71 -16.29 -0.84
CA GLN A 104 -8.46 -17.50 -1.19
C GLN A 104 -9.97 -17.42 -0.92
N ALA A 105 -10.46 -16.32 -0.34
CA ALA A 105 -11.90 -16.09 -0.23
C ALA A 105 -12.39 -15.30 -1.43
N TYR A 106 -12.89 -16.04 -2.43
CA TYR A 106 -14.00 -15.79 -3.37
C TYR A 106 -13.69 -16.38 -4.75
#